data_AF-A0A970EGK5-F1
#
_entry.id   AF-A0A970EGK5-F1
#
_cell.length_a   1.000
_cell.length_b   1.000
_cell.length_c   1.000
_cell.angle_alpha   90.00
_cell.angle_beta   90.00
_cell.angle_gamma   90.00
#
_symmetry.space_group_name_H-M   'P 1'
#
loop_
_entity.id
_entity.type
_entity.pdbx_description
1 polymer ?
#
loop_
_entity_poly.entity_id
_entity_poly.type
_entity_poly.pdbx_seq_one_letter_code
_entity_poly.pdbx_strand_id
1 'polypeptide(L)'
;KDYAIIELVSKAANNVPTLRKIEMSDISTNELSTKDVINTAFANEFDDILILYVNDVSKSTYQYGILTDVVYNKLDAFSTARYGIITGGVEKTYISDGYFTGLSKYQPVMFKLSGNTIERISNLVQVGSGTKLQSVADGRIKINDTVYEMDLDVQVYEKSDITTFKAINKNSLKDYSNFELYSDTSLRNGGKVRVIIVTK
;
A
#
# COMPACT_ATOMS: atom_id res chain seq x y z
N LYS A 1 19.05 28.18 4.20
CA LYS A 1 18.74 27.63 2.86
C LYS A 1 17.78 26.49 3.11
N ASP A 2 16.63 26.48 2.45
CA ASP A 2 15.63 25.44 2.67
C ASP A 2 15.97 24.21 1.84
N TYR A 3 15.96 23.04 2.45
CA TYR A 3 16.10 21.78 1.75
C TYR A 3 14.84 21.48 0.93
N ALA A 4 14.97 20.63 -0.07
CA ALA A 4 13.83 20.13 -0.84
C ALA A 4 13.89 18.60 -0.97
N ILE A 5 12.75 17.95 -0.77
CA ILE A 5 12.57 16.53 -1.10
C ILE A 5 11.69 16.48 -2.34
N ILE A 6 12.22 15.89 -3.40
CA ILE A 6 11.52 15.70 -4.67
C ILE A 6 11.26 14.22 -4.82
N GLU A 7 10.03 13.85 -5.11
CA GLU A 7 9.62 12.47 -5.34
C GLU A 7 9.31 12.24 -6.82
N LEU A 8 9.88 11.18 -7.37
CA LEU A 8 9.44 10.59 -8.62
C LEU A 8 8.20 9.73 -8.35
N VAL A 9 7.03 10.25 -8.72
CA VAL A 9 5.73 9.61 -8.47
C VAL A 9 5.42 8.60 -9.58
N SER A 10 5.74 8.90 -10.84
CA SER A 10 5.56 7.94 -11.94
C SER A 10 6.50 8.25 -13.11
N LYS A 11 6.88 7.20 -13.85
CA LYS A 11 7.52 7.32 -15.15
C LYS A 11 6.44 7.11 -16.20
N ALA A 12 5.80 8.16 -16.69
CA ALA A 12 4.73 7.99 -17.67
C ALA A 12 5.26 7.33 -18.96
N ALA A 13 4.37 6.64 -19.69
CA ALA A 13 4.68 5.95 -20.95
C ALA A 13 5.31 6.85 -22.04
N ASN A 14 5.14 8.17 -21.91
CA ASN A 14 5.65 9.18 -22.87
C ASN A 14 6.98 9.82 -22.45
N ASN A 15 7.76 9.19 -21.56
CA ASN A 15 9.05 9.68 -21.05
C ASN A 15 9.01 11.02 -20.29
N VAL A 16 7.83 11.51 -19.89
CA VAL A 16 7.71 12.66 -18.99
C VAL A 16 7.49 12.14 -17.56
N PRO A 17 8.48 12.26 -16.66
CA PRO A 17 8.30 11.85 -15.28
C PRO A 17 7.33 12.78 -14.55
N THR A 18 6.48 12.20 -13.71
CA THR A 18 5.67 12.98 -12.75
C THR A 18 6.48 13.17 -11.49
N LEU A 19 6.83 14.42 -11.19
CA LEU A 19 7.57 14.80 -9.99
C LEU A 19 6.66 15.58 -9.03
N ARG A 20 6.91 15.41 -7.73
CA ARG A 20 6.21 16.18 -6.69
C ARG A 20 7.19 16.58 -5.60
N LYS A 21 7.05 17.80 -5.07
CA LYS A 21 7.73 18.18 -3.83
C LYS A 21 6.97 17.56 -2.65
N ILE A 22 7.68 16.85 -1.78
CA ILE A 22 7.12 16.24 -0.57
C ILE A 22 7.81 16.77 0.68
N GLU A 23 7.17 16.55 1.83
CA GLU A 23 7.72 16.84 3.16
C GLU A 23 8.19 15.56 3.84
N MET A 24 9.04 15.67 4.87
CA MET A 24 9.49 14.51 5.63
C MET A 24 8.31 13.72 6.23
N SER A 25 7.23 14.40 6.60
CA SER A 25 6.01 13.78 7.13
C SER A 25 5.26 12.91 6.11
N ASP A 26 5.51 13.07 4.82
CA ASP A 26 4.94 12.23 3.77
C ASP A 26 5.64 10.86 3.68
N ILE A 27 6.85 10.75 4.23
CA ILE A 27 7.65 9.52 4.24
C ILE A 27 7.29 8.74 5.50
N SER A 28 6.57 7.64 5.35
CA SER A 28 6.19 6.80 6.51
C SER A 28 7.30 5.88 7.00
N THR A 29 8.33 5.62 6.18
CA THR A 29 9.44 4.74 6.57
C THR A 29 10.45 5.43 7.48
N ASN A 30 10.98 4.68 8.43
CA ASN A 30 12.01 5.14 9.34
C ASN A 30 13.38 5.33 8.65
N GLU A 31 13.61 4.61 7.55
CA GLU A 31 14.86 4.63 6.81
C GLU A 31 14.58 4.56 5.31
N LEU A 32 15.41 5.25 4.52
CA LEU A 32 15.43 5.14 3.07
C LEU A 32 16.59 4.24 2.66
N SER A 33 16.29 3.24 1.83
CA SER A 33 17.32 2.41 1.22
C SER A 33 17.94 3.10 0.00
N THR A 34 19.05 2.55 -0.49
CA THR A 34 19.66 3.01 -1.75
C THR A 34 18.76 2.84 -2.97
N LYS A 35 17.70 2.02 -2.89
CA LYS A 35 16.69 1.89 -3.97
C LYS A 35 15.63 2.99 -3.93
N ASP A 36 15.48 3.62 -2.77
CA ASP A 36 14.51 4.68 -2.53
C ASP A 36 15.09 6.05 -2.89
N VAL A 37 16.41 6.20 -2.84
CA VAL A 37 17.12 7.43 -3.19
C VAL A 37 17.63 7.36 -4.63
N ILE A 38 17.16 8.27 -5.47
CA ILE A 38 17.61 8.42 -6.86
C ILE A 38 18.87 9.29 -6.92
N ASN A 39 18.87 10.41 -6.20
CA ASN A 39 20.00 11.34 -6.18
C ASN A 39 19.98 12.23 -4.92
N THR A 40 21.15 12.75 -4.55
CA THR A 40 21.35 13.73 -3.48
C THR A 40 22.22 14.87 -3.97
N ALA A 41 21.82 16.11 -3.71
CA ALA A 41 22.65 17.30 -3.93
C ALA A 41 22.98 17.96 -2.59
N PHE A 42 24.22 18.42 -2.44
CA PHE A 42 24.75 18.97 -1.19
C PHE A 42 24.95 20.50 -1.30
N ALA A 43 24.76 21.21 -0.19
CA ALA A 43 24.74 22.68 -0.16
C ALA A 43 26.11 23.32 0.11
N ASN A 44 27.02 22.59 0.75
CA ASN A 44 28.26 23.13 1.34
C ASN A 44 29.30 22.02 1.58
N GLU A 45 30.46 22.39 2.11
CA GLU A 45 31.58 21.50 2.45
C GLU A 45 31.33 20.60 3.68
N PHE A 46 30.19 20.78 4.36
CA PHE A 46 29.74 19.90 5.45
C PHE A 46 28.80 18.79 4.96
N ASP A 47 28.57 18.70 3.65
CA ASP A 47 27.66 17.74 3.03
C ASP A 47 26.22 17.84 3.55
N ASP A 48 25.76 19.06 3.88
CA ASP A 48 24.35 19.28 4.19
C ASP A 48 23.50 18.99 2.94
N ILE A 49 22.50 18.13 3.07
CA ILE A 49 21.59 17.77 1.97
C ILE A 49 20.74 18.99 1.60
N LEU A 50 20.92 19.47 0.37
CA LEU A 50 20.10 20.52 -0.23
C LEU A 50 18.87 19.94 -0.94
N ILE A 51 19.09 18.88 -1.73
CA ILE A 51 18.03 18.21 -2.50
C ILE A 51 18.15 16.70 -2.26
N LEU A 52 17.04 16.10 -1.87
CA LEU A 52 16.87 14.66 -1.81
C LEU A 52 15.86 14.23 -2.88
N TYR A 53 16.32 13.54 -3.92
CA TYR A 53 15.47 13.01 -4.98
C TYR A 53 15.18 11.53 -4.73
N VAL A 54 13.92 11.19 -4.50
CA VAL A 54 13.46 9.86 -4.05
C VAL A 54 12.47 9.23 -5.01
N ASN A 55 12.33 7.90 -4.93
CA ASN A 55 11.51 7.10 -5.83
C ASN A 55 10.26 6.57 -5.11
N ASP A 56 9.12 7.25 -5.27
CA ASP A 56 7.78 6.78 -4.85
C ASP A 56 7.73 6.28 -3.40
N VAL A 57 8.40 7.00 -2.49
CA VAL A 57 8.59 6.61 -1.08
C VAL A 57 7.37 6.92 -0.22
N SER A 58 6.58 7.92 -0.60
CA SER A 58 5.34 8.25 0.08
C SER A 58 4.22 7.27 -0.30
N LYS A 59 4.40 6.51 -1.38
CA LYS A 59 3.40 5.60 -1.96
C LYS A 59 2.03 6.26 -2.20
N SER A 60 1.98 7.57 -2.44
CA SER A 60 0.70 8.31 -2.50
C SER A 60 -0.21 7.90 -3.66
N THR A 61 0.32 7.22 -4.67
CA THR A 61 -0.47 6.73 -5.81
C THR A 61 -0.89 5.26 -5.69
N TYR A 62 -0.51 4.58 -4.61
CA TYR A 62 -0.93 3.21 -4.38
C TYR A 62 -2.38 3.18 -3.89
N GLN A 63 -3.08 2.16 -4.36
CA GLN A 63 -4.39 1.76 -3.89
C GLN A 63 -4.27 0.43 -3.14
N TYR A 64 -5.30 0.14 -2.34
CA TYR A 64 -5.33 -1.02 -1.46
C TYR A 64 -6.63 -1.78 -1.65
N GLY A 65 -6.59 -3.10 -1.53
CA GLY A 65 -7.78 -3.93 -1.67
C GLY A 65 -7.51 -5.40 -1.41
N ILE A 66 -8.47 -6.25 -1.76
CA ILE A 66 -8.35 -7.71 -1.66
C ILE A 66 -8.23 -8.30 -3.06
N LEU A 67 -7.17 -9.06 -3.32
CA LEU A 67 -6.99 -9.77 -4.58
C LEU A 67 -7.96 -10.96 -4.63
N THR A 68 -8.88 -11.01 -5.57
CA THR A 68 -9.87 -12.10 -5.70
C THR A 68 -9.52 -13.08 -6.81
N ASP A 69 -8.88 -12.59 -7.87
CA ASP A 69 -8.56 -13.42 -9.02
C ASP A 69 -7.24 -13.02 -9.69
N VAL A 70 -6.60 -14.02 -10.31
CA VAL A 70 -5.38 -13.88 -11.09
C VAL A 70 -5.47 -14.82 -12.28
N VAL A 71 -5.53 -14.27 -13.48
CA VAL A 71 -5.50 -15.03 -14.74
C VAL A 71 -4.28 -14.60 -15.52
N TYR A 72 -3.41 -15.54 -15.84
CA TYR A 72 -2.20 -15.31 -16.61
C TYR A 72 -2.31 -15.93 -18.00
N ASN A 73 -2.16 -15.10 -19.02
CA ASN A 73 -2.11 -15.53 -20.41
C ASN A 73 -0.69 -15.33 -20.93
N LYS A 74 0.03 -16.44 -21.12
CA LYS A 74 1.32 -16.44 -21.78
C LYS A 74 1.13 -16.78 -23.25
N LEU A 75 1.40 -15.83 -24.13
CA LEU A 75 1.56 -16.04 -25.56
C LEU A 75 3.06 -15.96 -25.89
N ASP A 76 3.48 -16.55 -27.01
CA ASP A 76 4.91 -16.72 -27.33
C ASP A 76 5.72 -15.42 -27.33
N ALA A 77 5.11 -14.31 -27.75
CA ALA A 77 5.76 -13.00 -27.83
C ALA A 77 5.33 -12.00 -26.75
N PHE A 78 4.25 -12.28 -26.01
CA PHE A 78 3.66 -11.34 -25.06
C PHE A 78 3.02 -12.08 -23.89
N SER A 79 3.11 -11.51 -22.70
CA SER A 79 2.43 -12.06 -21.55
C SER A 79 1.58 -11.00 -20.90
N THR A 80 0.30 -11.30 -20.68
CA THR A 80 -0.64 -10.40 -20.02
C THR A 80 -1.23 -11.12 -18.82
N ALA A 81 -1.51 -10.36 -17.76
CA ALA A 81 -2.22 -10.87 -16.62
C ALA A 81 -3.43 -9.99 -16.30
N ARG A 82 -4.48 -10.63 -15.77
CA ARG A 82 -5.71 -10.01 -15.32
C ARG A 82 -5.86 -10.24 -13.83
N TYR A 83 -6.18 -9.19 -13.09
CA TYR A 83 -6.34 -9.22 -11.64
C TYR A 83 -7.74 -8.76 -11.26
N GLY A 84 -8.48 -9.58 -10.53
CA GLY A 84 -9.69 -9.17 -9.83
C GLY A 84 -9.31 -8.61 -8.47
N ILE A 85 -9.73 -7.39 -8.14
CA ILE A 85 -9.42 -6.75 -6.86
C ILE A 85 -10.66 -6.05 -6.32
N ILE A 86 -11.04 -6.35 -5.07
CA ILE A 86 -12.09 -5.61 -4.37
C ILE A 86 -11.50 -4.34 -3.78
N THR A 87 -12.00 -3.18 -4.23
CA THR A 87 -11.66 -1.85 -3.69
C THR A 87 -12.93 -1.09 -3.32
N GLY A 88 -13.00 -0.53 -2.10
CA GLY A 88 -14.21 0.15 -1.63
C GLY A 88 -15.48 -0.71 -1.70
N GLY A 89 -15.34 -2.04 -1.61
CA GLY A 89 -16.45 -2.99 -1.66
C GLY A 89 -16.91 -3.42 -3.05
N VAL A 90 -16.26 -2.93 -4.12
CA VAL A 90 -16.58 -3.30 -5.50
C VAL A 90 -15.41 -4.07 -6.10
N GLU A 91 -15.70 -5.24 -6.68
CA GLU A 91 -14.72 -5.98 -7.45
C GLU A 91 -14.47 -5.29 -8.80
N LYS A 92 -13.22 -4.97 -9.07
CA LYS A 92 -12.76 -4.38 -10.32
C LYS A 92 -11.73 -5.31 -10.97
N THR A 93 -11.71 -5.29 -12.29
CA THR A 93 -10.74 -6.03 -13.08
C THR A 93 -9.71 -5.07 -13.65
N TYR A 94 -8.44 -5.39 -13.44
CA TYR A 94 -7.29 -4.67 -13.98
C TYR A 94 -6.42 -5.60 -14.83
N ILE A 95 -5.60 -5.02 -15.71
CA ILE A 95 -4.65 -5.75 -16.56
C ILE A 95 -3.21 -5.35 -16.22
N SER A 96 -2.22 -6.17 -16.57
CA SER A 96 -0.81 -5.76 -16.57
C SER A 96 -0.06 -6.30 -17.78
N ASP A 97 0.99 -5.57 -18.15
CA ASP A 97 2.03 -6.04 -19.06
C ASP A 97 2.97 -6.94 -18.25
N GLY A 98 2.83 -8.26 -18.40
CA GLY A 98 3.55 -9.24 -17.61
C GLY A 98 2.74 -9.85 -16.46
N TYR A 99 3.39 -10.71 -15.69
CA TYR A 99 2.82 -11.40 -14.53
C TYR A 99 3.63 -11.09 -13.28
N PHE A 100 2.94 -10.67 -12.22
CA PHE A 100 3.54 -10.46 -10.92
C PHE A 100 3.50 -11.76 -10.11
N THR A 101 4.69 -12.24 -9.72
CA THR A 101 4.85 -13.47 -8.93
C THR A 101 4.61 -13.23 -7.45
N GLY A 102 4.26 -14.27 -6.69
CA GLY A 102 4.16 -14.23 -5.23
C GLY A 102 2.84 -13.65 -4.70
N LEU A 103 1.88 -13.37 -5.58
CA LEU A 103 0.53 -12.96 -5.19
C LEU A 103 -0.32 -14.16 -4.78
N SER A 104 -1.14 -13.99 -3.76
CA SER A 104 -2.05 -15.03 -3.27
C SER A 104 -3.49 -14.54 -3.35
N LYS A 105 -4.39 -15.34 -3.92
CA LYS A 105 -5.82 -15.02 -3.93
C LYS A 105 -6.33 -14.88 -2.49
N TYR A 106 -7.31 -14.01 -2.33
CA TYR A 106 -7.97 -13.64 -1.08
C TYR A 106 -7.04 -13.02 -0.05
N GLN A 107 -5.91 -12.46 -0.49
CA GLN A 107 -4.99 -11.71 0.35
C GLN A 107 -5.11 -10.20 0.08
N PRO A 108 -4.92 -9.36 1.11
CA PRO A 108 -4.76 -7.93 0.93
C PRO A 108 -3.54 -7.58 0.08
N VAL A 109 -3.72 -6.64 -0.85
CA VAL A 109 -2.68 -6.17 -1.77
C VAL A 109 -2.61 -4.65 -1.78
N MET A 110 -1.41 -4.14 -2.06
CA MET A 110 -1.20 -2.78 -2.56
C MET A 110 -0.89 -2.84 -4.04
N PHE A 111 -1.38 -1.87 -4.80
CA PHE A 111 -1.12 -1.81 -6.23
C PHE A 111 -1.12 -0.37 -6.74
N LYS A 112 -0.37 -0.14 -7.81
CA LYS A 112 -0.23 1.14 -8.49
C LYS A 112 -0.71 1.01 -9.91
N LEU A 113 -1.49 1.99 -10.36
CA LEU A 113 -2.06 2.03 -11.70
C LEU A 113 -1.38 3.08 -12.56
N SER A 114 -1.23 2.76 -13.84
CA SER A 114 -1.07 3.71 -14.94
C SER A 114 -2.28 3.55 -15.87
N GLY A 115 -3.27 4.43 -15.74
CA GLY A 115 -4.59 4.24 -16.37
C GLY A 115 -5.32 3.05 -15.75
N ASN A 116 -5.68 2.05 -16.58
CA ASN A 116 -6.30 0.80 -16.12
C ASN A 116 -5.30 -0.38 -16.01
N THR A 117 -4.02 -0.09 -16.17
CA THR A 117 -2.94 -1.09 -16.14
C THR A 117 -2.21 -1.05 -14.81
N ILE A 118 -2.07 -2.20 -14.15
CA ILE A 118 -1.25 -2.37 -12.95
C ILE A 118 0.23 -2.26 -13.35
N GLU A 119 0.89 -1.21 -12.85
CA GLU A 119 2.34 -1.00 -12.98
C GLU A 119 3.08 -1.82 -11.91
N ARG A 120 2.50 -1.92 -10.71
CA ARG A 120 3.05 -2.65 -9.57
C ARG A 120 1.94 -3.21 -8.71
N ILE A 121 2.13 -4.41 -8.19
CA ILE A 121 1.26 -5.03 -7.18
C ILE A 121 2.08 -5.95 -6.28
N SER A 122 1.75 -5.95 -5.00
CA SER A 122 2.35 -6.85 -4.01
C SER A 122 1.35 -7.14 -2.89
N ASN A 123 1.51 -8.29 -2.22
CA ASN A 123 0.76 -8.55 -0.99
C ASN A 123 1.15 -7.52 0.08
N LEU A 124 0.19 -7.16 0.93
CA LEU A 124 0.46 -6.46 2.17
C LEU A 124 1.05 -7.42 3.20
N VAL A 125 1.70 -6.85 4.22
CA VAL A 125 2.29 -7.60 5.33
C VAL A 125 1.28 -7.66 6.46
N GLN A 126 0.90 -8.86 6.91
CA GLN A 126 0.12 -8.99 8.13
C GLN A 126 0.99 -8.57 9.32
N VAL A 127 0.56 -7.55 10.06
CA VAL A 127 1.32 -6.96 11.17
C VAL A 127 0.68 -7.18 12.52
N GLY A 128 -0.59 -7.56 12.56
CA GLY A 128 -1.30 -7.84 13.79
C GLY A 128 -2.49 -8.75 13.56
N SER A 129 -2.84 -9.48 14.60
CA SER A 129 -4.10 -10.19 14.71
C SER A 129 -4.57 -10.23 16.15
N GLY A 130 -5.87 -10.39 16.36
CA GLY A 130 -6.40 -10.54 17.70
C GLY A 130 -7.91 -10.63 17.75
N THR A 131 -8.41 -10.83 18.96
CA THR A 131 -9.86 -11.02 19.21
C THR A 131 -10.47 -9.96 20.11
N LYS A 132 -9.64 -9.05 20.64
CA LYS A 132 -10.06 -8.01 21.57
C LYS A 132 -9.76 -6.64 21.01
N LEU A 133 -10.76 -6.03 20.37
CA LEU A 133 -10.72 -4.60 20.07
C LEU A 133 -10.88 -3.81 21.36
N GLN A 134 -9.93 -2.93 21.64
CA GLN A 134 -9.99 -2.06 22.82
C GLN A 134 -10.30 -0.62 22.46
N SER A 135 -9.77 -0.14 21.33
CA SER A 135 -10.00 1.22 20.86
C SER A 135 -9.72 1.33 19.37
N VAL A 136 -10.44 2.22 18.70
CA VAL A 136 -10.16 2.65 17.34
C VAL A 136 -10.39 4.15 17.26
N ALA A 137 -9.46 4.85 16.61
CA ALA A 137 -9.55 6.28 16.34
C ALA A 137 -9.08 6.55 14.91
N ASP A 138 -9.13 7.81 14.49
CA ASP A 138 -8.43 8.22 13.27
C ASP A 138 -6.93 8.06 13.48
N GLY A 139 -6.27 7.40 12.51
CA GLY A 139 -4.83 7.18 12.55
C GLY A 139 -4.35 5.97 13.36
N ARG A 140 -5.18 5.33 14.19
CA ARG A 140 -4.71 4.22 15.05
C ARG A 140 -5.79 3.24 15.50
N ILE A 141 -5.37 2.01 15.78
CA ILE A 141 -6.20 0.93 16.32
C ILE A 141 -5.46 0.19 17.43
N LYS A 142 -6.17 -0.19 18.51
CA LYS A 142 -5.62 -0.97 19.61
C LYS A 142 -6.30 -2.34 19.71
N ILE A 143 -5.53 -3.40 19.47
CA ILE A 143 -5.95 -4.80 19.53
C ILE A 143 -4.97 -5.57 20.40
N ASN A 144 -5.47 -6.41 21.32
CA ASN A 144 -4.65 -7.24 22.22
C ASN A 144 -3.51 -6.45 22.89
N ASP A 145 -3.83 -5.28 23.44
CA ASP A 145 -2.95 -4.34 24.10
C ASP A 145 -1.87 -3.67 23.24
N THR A 146 -1.78 -4.02 21.96
CA THR A 146 -0.87 -3.40 20.99
C THR A 146 -1.57 -2.29 20.22
N VAL A 147 -0.90 -1.14 20.08
CA VAL A 147 -1.36 -0.02 19.26
C VAL A 147 -0.67 -0.10 17.89
N TYR A 148 -1.46 0.03 16.84
CA TYR A 148 -0.99 0.05 15.46
C TYR A 148 -1.35 1.39 14.82
N GLU A 149 -0.37 2.00 14.16
CA GLU A 149 -0.59 3.16 13.28
C GLU A 149 -1.35 2.70 12.03
N MET A 150 -2.30 3.51 11.59
CA MET A 150 -3.28 3.17 10.58
C MET A 150 -3.48 4.37 9.67
N ASP A 151 -3.66 4.16 8.37
CA ASP A 151 -3.99 5.27 7.50
C ASP A 151 -5.41 5.80 7.74
N LEU A 152 -5.64 7.06 7.43
CA LEU A 152 -6.98 7.66 7.47
C LEU A 152 -7.91 7.00 6.45
N ASP A 153 -7.36 6.51 5.33
CA ASP A 153 -8.08 5.87 4.23
C ASP A 153 -8.13 4.33 4.29
N VAL A 154 -7.84 3.77 5.48
CA VAL A 154 -7.82 2.32 5.72
C VAL A 154 -9.08 1.63 5.16
N GLN A 155 -8.87 0.56 4.39
CA GLN A 155 -9.97 -0.26 3.87
C GLN A 155 -10.33 -1.31 4.90
N VAL A 156 -11.62 -1.44 5.22
CA VAL A 156 -12.11 -2.43 6.20
C VAL A 156 -13.06 -3.40 5.51
N TYR A 157 -12.79 -4.70 5.64
CA TYR A 157 -13.59 -5.76 5.04
C TYR A 157 -14.09 -6.75 6.09
N GLU A 158 -15.39 -7.01 6.08
CA GLU A 158 -15.98 -8.19 6.69
C GLU A 158 -15.74 -9.39 5.77
N LYS A 159 -15.19 -10.46 6.33
CA LYS A 159 -14.97 -11.74 5.66
C LYS A 159 -16.00 -12.74 6.18
N SER A 160 -16.92 -13.18 5.32
CA SER A 160 -17.95 -14.17 5.69
C SER A 160 -17.53 -15.61 5.41
N ASP A 161 -16.63 -15.80 4.44
CA ASP A 161 -16.01 -17.08 4.10
C ASP A 161 -14.62 -16.83 3.47
N ILE A 162 -13.96 -17.85 2.95
CA ILE A 162 -12.62 -17.72 2.35
C ILE A 162 -12.57 -16.81 1.11
N THR A 163 -13.69 -16.66 0.39
CA THR A 163 -13.79 -15.95 -0.89
C THR A 163 -14.61 -14.67 -0.85
N THR A 164 -15.46 -14.49 0.16
CA THR A 164 -16.43 -13.40 0.23
C THR A 164 -15.96 -12.30 1.18
N PHE A 165 -15.74 -11.11 0.62
CA PHE A 165 -15.34 -9.91 1.34
C PHE A 165 -16.32 -8.76 1.06
N LYS A 166 -16.79 -8.11 2.11
CA LYS A 166 -17.69 -6.97 2.04
C LYS A 166 -17.05 -5.77 2.70
N ALA A 167 -16.97 -4.63 2.01
CA ALA A 167 -16.50 -3.41 2.65
C ALA A 167 -17.48 -2.95 3.73
N ILE A 168 -16.93 -2.54 4.87
CA ILE A 168 -17.67 -2.02 6.01
C ILE A 168 -17.06 -0.71 6.50
N ASN A 169 -17.80 0.01 7.33
CA ASN A 169 -17.28 1.22 7.96
C ASN A 169 -16.42 0.85 9.18
N LYS A 170 -15.32 1.59 9.39
CA LYS A 170 -14.46 1.48 10.59
C LYS A 170 -15.23 1.58 11.91
N ASN A 171 -16.32 2.34 11.95
CA ASN A 171 -17.15 2.50 13.15
C ASN A 171 -17.91 1.21 13.54
N SER A 172 -18.03 0.25 12.63
CA SER A 172 -18.65 -1.06 12.87
C SER A 172 -17.68 -2.09 13.45
N LEU A 173 -16.38 -1.78 13.59
CA LEU A 173 -15.37 -2.75 14.08
C LEU A 173 -15.70 -3.35 15.45
N LYS A 174 -16.44 -2.64 16.30
CA LYS A 174 -16.88 -3.13 17.63
C LYS A 174 -17.85 -4.32 17.57
N ASP A 175 -18.46 -4.57 16.42
CA ASP A 175 -19.46 -5.62 16.22
C ASP A 175 -18.82 -6.96 15.77
N TYR A 176 -17.48 -7.01 15.72
CA TYR A 176 -16.70 -8.16 15.24
C TYR A 176 -15.78 -8.71 16.34
N SER A 177 -15.42 -9.98 16.22
CA SER A 177 -14.67 -10.71 17.25
C SER A 177 -13.25 -11.08 16.83
N ASN A 178 -12.93 -11.11 15.53
CA ASN A 178 -11.59 -11.39 15.04
C ASN A 178 -11.11 -10.27 14.11
N PHE A 179 -9.84 -9.91 14.23
CA PHE A 179 -9.21 -8.82 13.51
C PHE A 179 -7.89 -9.31 12.91
N GLU A 180 -7.65 -8.98 11.65
CA GLU A 180 -6.36 -9.12 10.98
C GLU A 180 -5.97 -7.76 10.38
N LEU A 181 -4.76 -7.30 10.70
CA LEU A 181 -4.25 -6.00 10.29
C LEU A 181 -3.13 -6.18 9.27
N TYR A 182 -3.23 -5.48 8.16
CA TYR A 182 -2.28 -5.56 7.06
C TYR A 182 -1.75 -4.17 6.70
N SER A 183 -0.43 -4.08 6.56
CA SER A 183 0.29 -2.84 6.26
C SER A 183 1.13 -2.94 4.99
N ASP A 184 1.50 -1.78 4.47
CA ASP A 184 2.28 -1.62 3.24
C ASP A 184 3.76 -2.01 3.37
N THR A 185 4.26 -2.16 4.61
CA THR A 185 5.58 -2.69 4.97
C THR A 185 5.55 -3.14 6.43
N SER A 186 6.62 -3.72 6.95
CA SER A 186 6.69 -4.12 8.37
C SER A 186 6.59 -2.91 9.33
N LEU A 187 6.10 -3.12 10.55
CA LEU A 187 6.02 -2.07 11.57
C LEU A 187 7.39 -1.46 11.90
N ARG A 188 8.45 -2.28 11.89
CA ARG A 188 9.84 -1.83 12.12
C ARG A 188 10.28 -0.80 11.07
N ASN A 189 9.74 -0.90 9.86
CA ASN A 189 10.04 0.00 8.74
C ASN A 189 8.97 1.09 8.58
N GLY A 190 8.22 1.42 9.65
CA GLY A 190 7.23 2.48 9.63
C GLY A 190 5.94 2.15 8.87
N GLY A 191 5.63 0.86 8.72
CA GLY A 191 4.41 0.41 8.06
C GLY A 191 3.15 0.91 8.75
N LYS A 192 2.18 1.38 7.95
CA LYS A 192 0.86 1.80 8.43
C LYS A 192 -0.18 0.76 8.02
N VAL A 193 -1.15 0.48 8.88
CA VAL A 193 -2.27 -0.41 8.54
C VAL A 193 -3.09 0.23 7.41
N ARG A 194 -3.21 -0.50 6.30
CA ARG A 194 -3.92 -0.11 5.07
C ARG A 194 -5.19 -0.91 4.84
N VAL A 195 -5.19 -2.16 5.31
CA VAL A 195 -6.35 -3.06 5.20
C VAL A 195 -6.58 -3.73 6.55
N ILE A 196 -7.85 -3.76 6.97
CA ILE A 196 -8.33 -4.52 8.12
C ILE A 196 -9.33 -5.54 7.62
N ILE A 197 -9.10 -6.81 7.96
CA ILE A 197 -10.09 -7.87 7.76
C ILE A 197 -10.69 -8.23 9.11
N VAL A 198 -12.01 -8.37 9.16
CA VAL A 198 -12.74 -8.80 10.35
C VAL A 198 -13.66 -9.98 10.07
N THR A 199 -13.84 -10.84 11.09
CA THR A 199 -14.88 -11.87 11.10
C THR A 199 -15.66 -11.82 12.40
N LYS A 200 -16.91 -12.28 12.34
CA LYS A 200 -17.74 -12.48 13.53
C LYS A 200 -17.23 -13.64 14.37
#